data_AF-A0A0F2JHA8-F1
#
_entry.id   AF-A0A0F2JHA8-F1
#
_cell.length_a   1.000
_cell.length_b   1.000
_cell.length_c   1.000
_cell.angle_alpha   90.00
_cell.angle_beta   90.00
_cell.angle_gamma   90.00
#
_symmetry.space_group_name_H-M   'P 1'
#
loop_
_entity.id
_entity.type
_entity.pdbx_description
1 polymer ?
#
loop_
_entity_poly.entity_id
_entity_poly.type
_entity_poly.pdbx_seq_one_letter_code
_entity_poly.pdbx_strand_id
1 'polypeptide(L)' 'MLRNDTSFVCSSCDICHLEKPASLMCTLIVKEVDLSSTEEVCWCVCKDCLPMIEKVSRFYEDAIQ' A
#
# COMPACT_ATOMS: atom_id res chain seq x y z
N MET A 1 -0.45 -6.18 7.21
CA MET A 1 -0.40 -5.01 8.11
C MET A 1 -0.06 -3.79 7.27
N LEU A 2 -0.83 -2.71 7.37
CA LEU A 2 -0.57 -1.46 6.66
C LEU A 2 0.30 -0.52 7.50
N ARG A 3 1.47 -0.12 6.98
CA ARG A 3 2.36 0.88 7.60
C ARG A 3 2.22 2.22 6.88
N ASN A 4 2.03 3.29 7.64
CA ASN A 4 2.06 4.67 7.15
C ASN A 4 3.37 5.33 7.59
N ASP A 5 4.17 5.81 6.65
CA ASP A 5 5.35 6.63 6.93
C ASP A 5 5.03 8.11 6.67
N THR A 6 4.93 8.87 7.75
CA THR A 6 4.63 10.31 7.72
C THR A 6 5.88 11.18 7.58
N SER A 7 7.08 10.60 7.64
CA SER A 7 8.34 11.32 7.42
C SER A 7 8.62 11.59 5.94
N PHE A 8 7.91 10.89 5.04
CA PHE A 8 8.04 11.04 3.59
C PHE A 8 6.70 11.47 2.97
N VAL A 9 6.70 12.62 2.30
CA VAL A 9 5.54 13.15 1.56
C VAL A 9 5.82 13.06 0.07
N CYS A 10 5.00 12.30 -0.64
CA CYS A 10 5.05 12.21 -2.08
C CYS A 10 4.30 13.37 -2.73
N SER A 11 4.76 13.79 -3.91
CA SER A 11 4.12 14.84 -4.72
C SER A 11 2.97 14.34 -5.59
N SER A 12 2.81 13.02 -5.74
CA SER A 12 1.78 12.39 -6.56
C SER A 12 1.20 11.14 -5.89
N CYS A 13 -0.04 10.81 -6.21
CA CYS A 13 -0.71 9.59 -5.77
C CYS A 13 -0.56 8.49 -6.83
N ASP A 14 -0.08 7.31 -6.47
CA ASP A 14 0.10 6.17 -7.38
C ASP A 14 -1.23 5.51 -7.78
N ILE A 15 -2.31 5.78 -7.05
CA ILE A 15 -3.63 5.18 -7.31
C ILE A 15 -4.46 6.01 -8.29
N CYS A 16 -4.52 7.33 -8.09
CA CYS A 16 -5.32 8.22 -8.93
C CYS A 16 -4.48 9.04 -9.91
N HIS A 17 -3.15 8.92 -9.87
CA HIS A 17 -2.18 9.61 -10.74
C HIS A 17 -2.29 11.15 -10.73
N LEU A 18 -2.87 11.73 -9.70
CA LEU A 18 -2.95 13.19 -9.53
C LEU A 18 -1.76 13.69 -8.74
N GLU A 19 -1.22 14.84 -9.14
CA GLU A 19 -0.23 15.60 -8.36
C GLU A 19 -0.92 16.25 -7.15
N LYS A 20 -0.73 15.63 -5.98
CA LYS A 20 -1.23 16.13 -4.70
C LYS A 20 -0.44 15.46 -3.56
N PRO A 21 -0.41 16.09 -2.37
CA PRO A 21 0.25 15.52 -1.21
C PRO A 21 -0.27 14.10 -0.93
N ALA A 22 0.66 13.16 -0.88
CA ALA A 22 0.41 11.76 -0.61
C ALA A 22 1.40 11.26 0.44
N SER A 23 1.00 10.27 1.22
CA SER A 23 1.85 9.63 2.23
C SER A 23 2.30 8.27 1.73
N LEU A 24 3.50 7.85 2.14
CA LEU A 24 4.00 6.54 1.79
C LEU A 24 3.29 5.47 2.64
N MET A 25 2.59 4.56 1.96
CA MET A 25 1.82 3.48 2.56
C MET A 25 2.40 2.14 2.12
N CYS A 26 2.83 1.30 3.06
CA CYS A 26 3.42 0.00 2.78
C CYS A 26 2.51 -1.14 3.24
N THR A 27 2.28 -2.13 2.38
CA THR A 27 1.61 -3.39 2.74
C THR A 27 2.47 -4.59 2.39
N LEU A 28 2.20 -5.70 3.05
CA LEU A 28 2.70 -7.00 2.63
C LEU A 28 1.80 -7.55 1.51
N ILE A 29 2.42 -8.11 0.48
CA ILE A 29 1.78 -8.88 -0.59
C ILE A 29 2.36 -10.29 -0.63
N VAL A 30 1.61 -11.24 -1.18
CA VAL A 30 2.10 -12.60 -1.43
C VAL A 30 2.79 -12.64 -2.80
N LYS A 31 3.99 -13.23 -2.90
CA LYS A 31 4.64 -13.37 -4.21
C LYS A 31 3.89 -14.39 -5.06
N GLU A 32 3.56 -14.02 -6.30
CA GLU A 32 2.80 -14.86 -7.24
C GLU A 32 3.41 -16.26 -7.46
N VAL A 33 4.73 -16.39 -7.28
CA VAL A 33 5.47 -17.63 -7.53
C VAL A 33 5.58 -18.54 -6.31
N ASP A 34 5.38 -17.99 -5.11
CA ASP A 34 5.52 -18.72 -3.85
C ASP A 34 4.59 -18.13 -2.78
N LEU A 35 3.45 -18.80 -2.59
CA LEU A 35 2.40 -18.42 -1.64
C LEU A 35 2.87 -18.42 -0.17
N SER A 36 4.02 -19.05 0.12
CA SER A 36 4.61 -19.03 1.45
C SER A 36 5.51 -17.81 1.71
N SER A 37 5.77 -17.02 0.67
CA SER A 37 6.65 -15.86 0.73
C SER A 37 5.88 -14.55 0.58
N THR A 38 6.15 -13.63 1.50
CA THR A 38 5.57 -12.28 1.50
C THR A 38 6.64 -11.24 1.14
N GLU A 39 6.21 -10.15 0.50
CA GLU A 39 7.05 -9.01 0.15
C GLU A 39 6.40 -7.71 0.63
N GLU A 40 7.19 -6.79 1.18
CA GLU A 40 6.73 -5.44 1.50
C GLU A 40 6.78 -4.57 0.25
N VAL A 41 5.65 -3.99 -0.12
CA VAL A 41 5.53 -3.03 -1.22
C VAL A 41 4.94 -1.74 -0.68
N CYS A 42 5.46 -0.60 -1.15
CA CYS A 42 5.05 0.73 -0.73
C CYS A 42 4.50 1.53 -1.92
N TRP A 43 3.48 2.35 -1.64
CA TRP A 43 2.86 3.24 -2.60
C TRP A 43 2.65 4.63 -1.99
N CYS A 44 2.75 5.65 -2.82
CA CYS A 44 2.37 7.00 -2.49
C CYS A 44 0.86 7.17 -2.62
N VAL A 45 0.16 7.40 -1.50
CA VAL A 45 -1.31 7.37 -1.46
C VAL A 45 -1.84 8.66 -0.86
N CYS A 46 -2.68 9.36 -1.61
CA CYS A 46 -3.42 10.51 -1.09
C CYS A 46 -4.54 10.06 -0.14
N LYS A 47 -5.02 10.97 0.71
CA LYS A 47 -6.09 10.72 1.68
C LYS A 47 -7.35 10.10 1.06
N ASP A 48 -7.72 10.54 -0.14
CA ASP A 48 -8.94 10.07 -0.82
C ASP A 48 -8.81 8.61 -1.30
N CYS A 49 -7.59 8.16 -1.60
CA CYS A 49 -7.30 6.82 -2.10
C CYS A 49 -6.89 5.85 -0.98
N LEU A 50 -6.74 6.31 0.26
CA LEU A 50 -6.41 5.47 1.41
C LEU A 50 -7.33 4.23 1.54
N PRO A 51 -8.67 4.34 1.35
CA PRO A 51 -9.54 3.17 1.45
C PRO A 51 -9.25 2.07 0.43
N MET A 52 -8.62 2.38 -0.71
CA MET A 52 -8.23 1.37 -1.69
C MET A 52 -7.07 0.52 -1.18
N ILE A 53 -6.05 1.15 -0.59
CA ILE A 53 -4.89 0.43 -0.04
C ILE A 53 -5.26 -0.36 1.21
N GLU A 54 -6.17 0.13 2.04
CA GLU A 54 -6.69 -0.67 3.16
C GLU A 54 -7.42 -1.94 2.69
N LYS A 55 -8.07 -1.92 1.52
CA LYS A 55 -8.67 -3.12 0.93
C LYS A 55 -7.60 -4.11 0.45
N VAL A 56 -6.55 -3.61 -0.21
CA VAL A 56 -5.41 -4.43 -0.65
C VAL A 56 -4.71 -5.08 0.55
N SER A 57 -4.42 -4.31 1.60
CA SER A 57 -3.80 -4.82 2.83
C SER A 57 -4.65 -5.94 3.45
N ARG A 58 -5.97 -5.75 3.56
CA ARG A 58 -6.88 -6.77 4.09
C ARG A 58 -6.90 -8.04 3.24
N PHE A 59 -6.98 -7.90 1.92
CA PHE A 59 -6.96 -9.05 1.01
C PHE A 59 -5.71 -9.93 1.21
N TYR A 60 -4.53 -9.31 1.31
CA TYR A 60 -3.30 -10.07 1.53
C TYR A 60 -3.14 -10.56 2.97
N GLU A 61 -3.63 -9.83 3.98
CA GLU A 61 -3.68 -10.33 5.36
C GLU A 61 -4.53 -11.60 5.48
N ASP A 62 -5.67 -11.67 4.81
CA ASP A 62 -6.52 -12.86 4.77
C ASP A 62 -5.85 -14.03 4.02
N ALA A 63 -5.02 -13.74 3.01
CA ALA A 63 -4.31 -14.76 2.22
C ALA A 63 -3.07 -15.34 2.93
N ILE A 64 -2.54 -14.65 3.95
CA ILE A 64 -1.36 -15.07 4.72
C ILE A 64 -1.76 -15.96 5.94
N GLN A 65 -3.06 -16.09 6.25
CA GLN A 65 -3.60 -16.97 7.31
C GLN A 65 -3.79 -18.42 6.86
#